data_AF-A0A965FGX0-F1
#
_entry.id   AF-A0A965FGX0-F1
#
_cell.length_a   1.000
_cell.length_b   1.000
_cell.length_c   1.000
_cell.angle_alpha   90.00
_cell.angle_beta   90.00
_cell.angle_gamma   90.00
#
_symmetry.space_group_name_H-M   'P 1'
#
loop_
_entity.id
_entity.type
_entity.pdbx_description
1 polymer ?
#
loop_
_entity_poly.entity_id
_entity_poly.type
_entity_poly.pdbx_seq_one_letter_code
_entity_poly.pdbx_strand_id
1 'polypeptide(L)'
;MAEAITIARPYATAVFRLAKEKKALAKWSDELALIAAVAENAQIKNLIDDPKLPSAELSRILLSIFEGKLSEPAVNLLKLLVENNRLTIIADIVAAFEELKA
;
A
#
# COMPACT_ATOMS: atom_id res chain seq x y z
N MET A 1 7.75 -5.63 16.08
CA MET A 1 6.34 -5.16 16.12
C MET A 1 6.24 -3.64 16.27
N ALA A 2 7.00 -2.98 17.16
CA ALA A 2 6.97 -1.51 17.29
C ALA A 2 7.57 -0.74 16.09
N GLU A 3 8.59 -1.29 15.40
CA GLU A 3 9.30 -0.57 14.33
C GLU A 3 8.48 -0.35 13.05
N ALA A 4 7.58 -1.29 12.72
CA ALA A 4 6.73 -1.19 11.53
C ALA A 4 5.75 -0.01 11.63
N ILE A 5 5.16 0.19 12.80
CA ILE A 5 4.22 1.28 13.08
C ILE A 5 4.92 2.65 13.00
N THR A 6 6.16 2.75 13.49
CA THR A 6 6.95 3.99 13.42
C THR A 6 7.27 4.40 11.99
N ILE A 7 7.40 3.43 11.09
CA ILE A 7 7.63 3.65 9.66
C ILE A 7 6.30 3.90 8.92
N ALA A 8 5.24 3.19 9.26
CA ALA A 8 3.94 3.29 8.62
C ALA A 8 3.27 4.65 8.82
N ARG A 9 3.39 5.25 10.01
CA ARG A 9 2.80 6.56 10.36
C ARG A 9 3.22 7.71 9.41
N PRO A 10 4.51 7.92 9.11
CA PRO A 10 4.94 8.90 8.11
C PRO A 10 4.29 8.70 6.74
N TYR A 11 4.20 7.46 6.26
CA TYR A 11 3.54 7.16 4.98
C TYR A 11 2.05 7.45 5.04
N ALA A 12 1.35 6.97 6.07
CA ALA A 12 -0.07 7.23 6.27
C ALA A 12 -0.38 8.73 6.35
N THR A 13 0.46 9.50 7.04
CA THR A 13 0.33 10.97 7.13
C THR A 13 0.54 11.64 5.78
N ALA A 14 1.53 11.21 5.00
CA ALA A 14 1.78 11.75 3.66
C ALA A 14 0.61 11.46 2.71
N VAL A 15 0.11 10.22 2.73
CA VAL A 15 -1.06 9.81 1.95
C VAL A 15 -2.31 10.56 2.39
N PHE A 16 -2.53 10.71 3.69
CA PHE A 16 -3.64 11.48 4.25
C PHE A 16 -3.61 12.95 3.81
N ARG A 17 -2.45 13.60 3.87
CA ARG A 17 -2.29 14.99 3.39
C ARG A 17 -2.61 15.10 1.90
N LEU A 18 -2.05 14.21 1.08
CA LEU A 18 -2.29 14.17 -0.37
C LEU A 18 -3.78 13.92 -0.68
N ALA A 19 -4.40 12.98 0.04
CA ALA A 19 -5.81 12.64 -0.11
C ALA A 19 -6.71 13.80 0.33
N LYS A 20 -6.35 14.52 1.41
CA LYS A 20 -7.07 15.70 1.90
C LYS A 20 -7.00 16.86 0.92
N GLU A 21 -5.82 17.15 0.37
CA GLU A 21 -5.63 18.17 -0.67
C GLU A 21 -6.46 17.88 -1.92
N LYS A 22 -6.54 16.61 -2.33
CA LYS A 22 -7.33 16.18 -3.49
C LYS A 22 -8.79 15.87 -3.19
N LYS A 23 -9.26 16.09 -1.94
CA LYS A 23 -10.61 15.71 -1.47
C LYS A 23 -10.98 14.25 -1.79
N ALA A 24 -9.98 13.38 -1.78
CA ALA A 24 -10.08 11.97 -2.17
C ALA A 24 -9.86 11.01 -0.99
N LEU A 25 -10.13 11.46 0.25
CA LEU A 25 -9.93 10.66 1.47
C LEU A 25 -10.69 9.32 1.45
N ALA A 26 -11.96 9.33 1.03
CA ALA A 26 -12.75 8.11 0.90
C ALA A 26 -12.17 7.18 -0.16
N LYS A 27 -11.79 7.72 -1.32
CA LYS A 27 -11.18 6.94 -2.40
C LYS A 27 -9.86 6.29 -1.96
N TRP A 28 -9.00 7.05 -1.26
CA TRP A 28 -7.74 6.53 -0.74
C TRP A 28 -7.93 5.45 0.33
N SER A 29 -8.93 5.60 1.19
CA SER A 29 -9.33 4.58 2.17
C SER A 29 -9.68 3.27 1.47
N ASP A 30 -10.52 3.32 0.44
CA ASP A 30 -10.92 2.14 -0.34
C ASP A 30 -9.74 1.51 -1.10
N GLU A 31 -8.89 2.35 -1.72
CA GLU A 31 -7.69 1.91 -2.45
C GLU A 31 -6.67 1.24 -1.54
N LEU A 32 -6.40 1.81 -0.36
CA LEU A 32 -5.49 1.24 0.63
C LEU A 32 -6.03 -0.07 1.20
N ALA A 33 -7.32 -0.13 1.52
CA ALA A 33 -7.98 -1.35 1.99
C ALA A 33 -7.91 -2.48 0.95
N LEU A 34 -8.11 -2.15 -0.33
CA LEU A 34 -7.92 -3.08 -1.44
C LEU A 34 -6.48 -3.60 -1.53
N ILE A 35 -5.49 -2.72 -1.41
CA ILE A 35 -4.08 -3.11 -1.43
C ILE A 35 -3.76 -4.04 -0.26
N ALA A 36 -4.23 -3.71 0.94
CA ALA A 36 -4.04 -4.54 2.13
C ALA A 36 -4.67 -5.93 1.97
N ALA A 37 -5.92 -6.00 1.48
CA ALA A 37 -6.61 -7.27 1.26
C ALA A 37 -5.87 -8.18 0.25
N VAL A 38 -5.28 -7.60 -0.80
CA VAL A 38 -4.47 -8.37 -1.77
C VAL A 38 -3.11 -8.75 -1.16
N ALA A 39 -2.49 -7.88 -0.38
CA ALA A 39 -1.23 -8.19 0.31
C ALA A 39 -1.37 -9.30 1.36
N GLU A 40 -2.54 -9.44 1.98
CA GLU A 40 -2.86 -10.54 2.89
C GLU A 40 -3.11 -11.87 2.18
N ASN A 41 -3.31 -11.87 0.85
CA ASN A 41 -3.50 -13.10 0.10
C ASN A 41 -2.22 -13.95 0.15
N ALA A 42 -2.36 -15.24 0.51
CA ALA A 42 -1.24 -16.17 0.63
C ALA A 42 -0.38 -16.28 -0.63
N GLN A 43 -0.97 -16.16 -1.83
CA GLN A 43 -0.22 -16.18 -3.08
C GLN A 43 0.68 -14.95 -3.20
N ILE A 44 0.15 -13.77 -2.90
CA ILE A 44 0.90 -12.51 -2.93
C ILE A 44 1.97 -12.49 -1.85
N LYS A 45 1.66 -12.96 -0.65
CA LYS A 45 2.62 -13.08 0.45
C LYS A 45 3.80 -13.97 0.07
N ASN A 46 3.52 -15.13 -0.55
CA ASN A 46 4.58 -15.99 -1.08
C ASN A 46 5.44 -15.30 -2.15
N LEU A 47 4.85 -14.45 -3.00
CA LEU A 47 5.61 -13.69 -4.01
C LEU A 47 6.47 -12.60 -3.36
N ILE A 48 5.99 -11.95 -2.30
CA ILE A 48 6.74 -10.93 -1.54
C ILE A 48 7.91 -11.55 -0.79
N ASP A 49 7.69 -12.71 -0.19
CA ASP A 49 8.71 -13.48 0.52
C ASP A 49 9.66 -14.23 -0.44
N ASP A 50 9.40 -14.26 -1.75
CA ASP A 50 10.27 -14.93 -2.74
C ASP A 50 11.46 -14.04 -3.14
N PRO A 51 12.69 -14.33 -2.68
CA PRO A 51 13.87 -13.53 -3.01
C PRO A 51 14.29 -13.65 -4.48
N LYS A 52 13.73 -14.62 -5.24
CA LYS A 52 14.00 -14.78 -6.67
C LYS A 52 13.16 -13.84 -7.52
N LEU A 53 12.08 -13.27 -6.97
CA LEU A 53 11.19 -12.40 -7.70
C LEU A 53 11.66 -10.94 -7.57
N PRO A 54 12.03 -10.28 -8.67
CA PRO A 54 12.41 -8.88 -8.61
C PRO A 54 11.21 -8.00 -8.26
N SER A 55 11.42 -6.96 -7.46
CA SER A 55 10.40 -5.97 -7.07
C SER A 55 9.67 -5.36 -8.29
N ALA A 56 10.37 -5.20 -9.41
CA ALA A 56 9.78 -4.72 -10.66
C ALA A 56 8.70 -5.68 -11.22
N GLU A 57 8.90 -6.99 -11.11
CA GLU A 57 7.95 -7.98 -11.59
C GLU A 57 6.78 -8.14 -10.62
N LEU A 58 7.06 -8.14 -9.32
CA LEU A 58 6.03 -8.14 -8.28
C LEU A 58 5.10 -6.93 -8.43
N SER A 59 5.66 -5.73 -8.62
CA SER A 59 4.86 -4.53 -8.85
C SER A 59 4.02 -4.65 -10.13
N ARG A 60 4.56 -5.22 -11.22
CA ARG A 60 3.79 -5.45 -12.44
C ARG A 60 2.60 -6.40 -12.22
N ILE A 61 2.81 -7.49 -11.49
CA ILE A 61 1.74 -8.45 -11.14
C ILE A 61 0.65 -7.75 -10.32
N LEU A 62 1.04 -7.04 -9.26
CA LEU A 62 0.08 -6.31 -8.44
C LEU A 62 -0.69 -5.25 -9.26
N LEU A 63 0.00 -4.51 -10.12
CA LEU A 63 -0.64 -3.52 -10.99
C LEU A 63 -1.65 -4.14 -11.95
N SER A 64 -1.39 -5.34 -12.44
CA SER A 64 -2.33 -6.09 -13.27
C SER A 64 -3.58 -6.51 -12.48
N ILE A 65 -3.46 -6.84 -11.18
CA ILE A 65 -4.60 -7.13 -10.30
C ILE A 65 -5.46 -5.89 -10.06
N PHE A 66 -4.80 -4.73 -9.95
CA PHE A 66 -5.40 -3.44 -9.65
C PHE A 66 -5.76 -2.62 -10.88
N GLU A 67 -5.63 -3.18 -12.08
CA GLU A 67 -5.84 -2.47 -13.34
C GLU A 67 -7.25 -1.86 -13.38
N GLY A 68 -7.31 -0.52 -13.50
CA GLY A 68 -8.55 0.25 -13.50
C GLY A 68 -9.20 0.50 -12.12
N LYS A 69 -8.63 -0.01 -11.02
CA LYS A 69 -9.16 0.16 -9.66
C LYS A 69 -8.40 1.18 -8.81
N LEU A 70 -7.10 1.36 -9.08
CA LEU A 70 -6.25 2.31 -8.35
C LEU A 70 -6.04 3.60 -9.14
N SER A 71 -5.99 4.71 -8.41
CA SER A 71 -5.54 6.00 -8.91
C SER A 71 -4.03 5.99 -9.20
N GLU A 72 -3.60 6.85 -10.12
CA GLU A 72 -2.17 7.04 -10.44
C GLU A 72 -1.28 7.26 -9.20
N PRO A 73 -1.64 8.11 -8.22
CA PRO A 73 -0.80 8.26 -7.03
C PRO A 73 -0.83 7.03 -6.10
N ALA A 74 -1.91 6.24 -6.07
CA ALA A 74 -1.93 4.97 -5.34
C ALA A 74 -1.06 3.89 -6.00
N VAL A 75 -1.05 3.85 -7.34
CA VAL A 75 -0.11 3.03 -8.13
C VAL A 75 1.34 3.39 -7.80
N ASN A 76 1.67 4.67 -7.70
CA ASN A 76 3.01 5.12 -7.36
C ASN A 76 3.40 4.74 -5.93
N LEU A 77 2.48 4.87 -4.97
CA LEU A 77 2.70 4.41 -3.59
C LEU A 77 2.96 2.91 -3.55
N LEU A 78 2.15 2.11 -4.27
CA LEU A 78 2.31 0.67 -4.35
C LEU A 78 3.69 0.29 -4.88
N LYS A 79 4.12 0.88 -6.00
CA LYS A 79 5.46 0.65 -6.57
C LYS A 79 6.55 0.96 -5.56
N LEU A 80 6.45 2.11 -4.88
CA LEU A 80 7.44 2.53 -3.88
C LEU A 80 7.52 1.54 -2.70
N LEU A 81 6.37 1.05 -2.23
CA LEU A 81 6.34 0.04 -1.17
C LEU A 81 6.95 -1.29 -1.61
N VAL A 82 6.69 -1.74 -2.84
CA VAL A 82 7.27 -2.96 -3.41
C VAL A 82 8.78 -2.82 -3.61
N GLU A 83 9.24 -1.69 -4.15
CA GLU A 83 10.67 -1.40 -4.36
C GLU A 83 11.45 -1.36 -3.05
N ASN A 84 10.83 -0.84 -1.99
CA ASN A 84 11.45 -0.79 -0.66
C ASN A 84 11.28 -2.08 0.13
N ASN A 85 10.65 -3.12 -0.45
CA ASN A 85 10.27 -4.36 0.22
C ASN A 85 9.45 -4.12 1.52
N ARG A 86 8.61 -3.08 1.49
CA ARG A 86 7.75 -2.58 2.57
C ARG A 86 6.28 -2.90 2.34
N LEU A 87 5.95 -3.85 1.46
CA LEU A 87 4.54 -4.20 1.28
C LEU A 87 3.94 -4.86 2.54
N THR A 88 4.76 -5.50 3.36
CA THR A 88 4.34 -6.13 4.62
C THR A 88 3.78 -5.14 5.65
N ILE A 89 4.16 -3.86 5.59
CA ILE A 89 3.66 -2.82 6.50
C ILE A 89 2.40 -2.11 5.97
N ILE A 90 1.85 -2.53 4.82
CA ILE A 90 0.68 -1.86 4.23
C ILE A 90 -0.53 -1.91 5.16
N ALA A 91 -0.73 -3.01 5.87
CA ALA A 91 -1.81 -3.15 6.86
C ALA A 91 -1.68 -2.10 7.98
N ASP A 92 -0.45 -1.86 8.46
CA ASP A 92 -0.18 -0.81 9.45
C ASP A 92 -0.42 0.60 8.88
N ILE A 93 -0.09 0.82 7.59
CA ILE A 93 -0.36 2.10 6.90
C ILE A 93 -1.86 2.34 6.80
N VAL A 94 -2.66 1.32 6.47
CA VAL A 94 -4.12 1.43 6.39
C VAL A 94 -4.70 1.76 7.76
N ALA A 95 -4.29 1.03 8.81
CA ALA A 95 -4.75 1.29 10.17
C ALA A 95 -4.42 2.72 10.62
N ALA A 96 -3.18 3.18 10.39
CA ALA A 96 -2.78 4.54 10.72
C ALA A 96 -3.50 5.61 9.87
N PHE A 97 -3.83 5.30 8.61
CA PHE A 97 -4.59 6.20 7.75
C PHE A 97 -6.05 6.34 8.22
N GLU A 98 -6.70 5.23 8.57
CA GLU A 98 -8.06 5.26 9.13
C GLU A 98 -8.09 6.00 10.48
N GLU A 99 -7.07 5.82 11.33
CA GLU A 99 -6.94 6.55 12.60
C GLU A 99 -6.80 8.07 12.38
N LEU A 100 -6.13 8.51 11.31
CA LEU A 100 -6.00 9.93 10.95
C LEU A 100 -7.26 10.51 10.30
N LYS A 101 -8.10 9.66 9.71
CA LYS A 101 -9.35 10.03 9.01
C LYS A 101 -10.55 10.08 9.95
N ALA A 102 -10.55 9.28 11.02
CA ALA A 102 -11.55 9.28 12.09
C ALA A 102 -11.63 10.63 12.81
#